data_AF-A0AAD1ZMT2-F1
#
_entry.id   AF-A0AAD1ZMT2-F1
#
_cell.length_a   1.000
_cell.length_b   1.000
_cell.length_c   1.000
_cell.angle_alpha   90.00
_cell.angle_beta   90.00
_cell.angle_gamma   90.00
#
_symmetry.space_group_name_H-M   'P 1'
#
loop_
_entity.id
_entity.type
_entity.pdbx_description
1 polymer ?
#
loop_
_entity_poly.entity_id
_entity_poly.type
_entity_poly.pdbx_seq_one_letter_code
_entity_poly.pdbx_strand_id
1 'polypeptide(L)'
;MHQLLVECPSIYEMLPNIDFDWKKKPEIQVWRKQSKDGETSVELESYDPGASVNLFEEALKSNELSYNGKTVPLPFNSAILKWAAGTREIINKTQVPNGISFYNIYGTSFDTPFDVCYGSESSPINELSEICHSNPEYSFVDGDGTVPTESSKADNLDPVERIGVRGSHRGLLNNDEVFEHIQNWLGVSPKNKKHSKTSKVMDVHFSRPVEEKNCSQY
;
A
#
# COMPACT_ATOMS: atom_id res chain seq x y z
N MET A 1 1.23 -7.88 -16.12
CA MET A 1 0.26 -6.87 -16.61
C MET A 1 -0.43 -6.30 -15.39
N HIS A 2 -0.10 -5.07 -14.99
CA HIS A 2 -0.81 -4.38 -13.91
C HIS A 2 -2.08 -3.77 -14.53
N GLN A 3 -3.16 -4.54 -14.57
CA GLN A 3 -4.43 -3.99 -15.02
C GLN A 3 -5.02 -3.19 -13.85
N LEU A 4 -4.76 -1.88 -13.85
CA LEU A 4 -5.28 -0.95 -12.84
C LEU A 4 -6.81 -0.94 -12.95
N LEU A 5 -7.48 -1.39 -11.89
CA LEU A 5 -8.93 -1.21 -11.72
C LEU A 5 -9.20 0.26 -11.36
N VAL A 6 -8.98 1.16 -12.32
CA VAL A 6 -9.02 2.63 -12.12
C VAL A 6 -10.43 3.18 -11.86
N GLU A 7 -11.44 2.34 -11.66
CA GLU A 7 -12.78 2.80 -11.27
C GLU A 7 -13.05 2.67 -9.77
N CYS A 8 -12.14 2.08 -9.00
CA CYS A 8 -12.33 1.95 -7.56
C CYS A 8 -12.03 3.29 -6.84
N PRO A 9 -13.01 3.92 -6.16
CA PRO A 9 -12.81 5.21 -5.49
C PRO A 9 -11.68 5.20 -4.46
N SER A 10 -11.48 4.07 -3.77
CA SER A 10 -10.44 3.96 -2.75
C SER A 10 -9.03 4.14 -3.32
N ILE A 11 -8.78 3.81 -4.59
CA ILE A 11 -7.47 4.04 -5.22
C ILE A 11 -7.16 5.54 -5.29
N TYR A 12 -8.15 6.35 -5.67
CA TYR A 12 -8.01 7.80 -5.75
C TYR A 12 -7.88 8.44 -4.37
N GLU A 13 -8.66 7.96 -3.40
CA GLU A 13 -8.61 8.45 -2.03
C GLU A 13 -7.27 8.14 -1.35
N MET A 14 -6.63 7.03 -1.72
CA MET A 14 -5.34 6.60 -1.19
C MET A 14 -4.12 7.12 -1.98
N LEU A 15 -4.31 7.95 -3.01
CA LEU A 15 -3.19 8.63 -3.66
C LEU A 15 -2.39 9.47 -2.65
N PRO A 16 -1.08 9.69 -2.89
CA PRO A 16 -0.26 10.51 -2.01
C PRO A 16 -0.88 11.89 -1.76
N ASN A 17 -0.95 12.28 -0.49
CA ASN A 17 -1.55 13.55 -0.08
C ASN A 17 -0.71 14.73 -0.59
N ILE A 18 -1.26 15.53 -1.50
CA ILE A 18 -0.59 16.70 -2.08
C ILE A 18 -0.36 17.82 -1.06
N ASP A 19 -1.20 17.88 -0.02
CA ASP A 19 -1.16 18.92 1.02
C ASP A 19 -0.26 18.53 2.20
N PHE A 20 0.27 17.30 2.21
CA PHE A 20 1.16 16.85 3.27
C PHE A 20 2.58 17.37 3.04
N ASP A 21 3.22 17.84 4.11
CA ASP A 21 4.61 18.34 4.07
C ASP A 21 5.59 17.16 4.15
N TRP A 22 5.76 16.48 3.02
CA TRP A 22 6.69 15.37 2.89
C TRP A 22 8.14 15.86 3.03
N LYS A 23 8.98 15.12 3.77
CA LYS A 23 10.45 15.33 3.75
C LYS A 23 11.02 15.24 2.34
N LYS A 24 10.51 14.29 1.56
CA LYS A 24 10.71 14.13 0.13
C LYS A 24 9.37 13.71 -0.45
N LYS A 25 8.87 14.39 -1.49
CA LYS A 25 7.64 13.95 -2.18
C LYS A 25 7.93 12.66 -2.95
N PRO A 26 7.02 11.67 -2.95
CA PRO A 26 7.15 10.52 -3.82
C PRO A 26 6.98 10.95 -5.29
N GLU A 27 7.83 10.46 -6.17
CA GLU A 27 7.82 10.82 -7.59
C GLU A 27 7.55 9.62 -8.49
N ILE A 28 6.88 9.89 -9.62
CA ILE A 28 6.90 9.01 -10.78
C ILE A 28 7.92 9.57 -11.76
N GLN A 29 8.87 8.73 -12.17
CA GLN A 29 9.95 9.09 -13.07
C GLN A 29 9.79 8.33 -14.39
N VAL A 30 10.02 9.00 -15.50
CA VAL A 30 9.86 8.40 -16.83
C VAL A 30 11.01 8.84 -17.72
N TRP A 31 11.77 7.88 -18.24
CA TRP A 31 12.73 8.14 -19.29
C TRP A 31 11.99 8.37 -20.60
N ARG A 32 12.10 9.58 -21.15
CA ARG A 32 11.32 10.06 -22.29
C ARG A 32 12.23 10.46 -23.42
N LYS A 33 11.83 10.11 -24.64
CA LYS A 33 12.49 10.59 -25.86
C LYS A 33 11.95 11.97 -26.19
N GLN A 34 12.83 12.97 -26.23
CA GLN A 34 12.48 14.31 -26.66
C GLN A 34 13.08 14.58 -28.04
N SER A 35 12.31 15.25 -28.90
CA SER A 35 12.84 15.78 -30.16
C SER A 35 12.74 17.30 -30.13
N LYS A 36 13.89 17.95 -30.15
CA LYS A 36 14.01 19.40 -30.16
C LYS A 36 14.94 19.80 -31.29
N ASP A 37 14.45 20.67 -32.17
CA ASP A 37 15.21 21.20 -33.30
C ASP A 37 15.83 20.13 -34.23
N GLY A 38 15.21 18.95 -34.33
CA GLY A 38 15.66 17.83 -35.16
C GLY A 38 16.69 16.91 -34.50
N GLU A 39 17.23 17.28 -33.34
CA GLU A 39 18.01 16.39 -32.49
C GLU A 39 17.10 15.62 -31.54
N THR A 40 17.49 14.38 -31.24
CA THR A 40 16.79 13.51 -30.31
C THR A 40 17.64 13.33 -29.07
N SER A 41 17.11 13.71 -27.91
CA SER A 41 17.68 13.41 -26.59
C SER A 41 16.78 12.44 -25.82
N VAL A 42 17.36 11.79 -24.83
CA VAL A 42 16.62 10.99 -23.84
C VAL A 42 16.80 11.66 -22.49
N GLU A 43 15.69 12.01 -21.85
CA GLU A 43 15.68 12.78 -20.60
C GLU A 43 14.79 12.10 -19.56
N LEU A 44 15.16 12.21 -18.29
CA LEU A 44 14.37 11.70 -17.18
C LEU A 44 13.40 12.79 -16.71
N GLU A 45 12.11 12.57 -16.94
CA GLU A 45 11.05 13.45 -16.46
C GLU A 45 10.54 12.96 -15.09
N SER A 46 10.43 13.87 -14.12
CA SER A 46 9.86 13.60 -12.78
C SER A 46 8.48 14.24 -12.62
N TYR A 47 7.54 13.47 -12.10
CA TYR A 47 6.17 13.86 -11.82
C TYR A 47 5.91 13.70 -10.31
N ASP A 48 5.76 14.83 -9.62
CA ASP A 48 5.34 14.82 -8.21
C ASP A 48 3.84 14.45 -8.07
N PRO A 49 3.29 14.30 -6.86
CA PRO A 49 1.90 13.90 -6.68
C PRO A 49 0.89 14.83 -7.40
N GLY A 50 1.18 16.13 -7.50
CA GLY A 50 0.33 17.08 -8.24
C GLY A 50 0.43 16.89 -9.75
N ALA A 51 1.65 16.77 -10.28
CA ALA A 51 1.89 16.58 -11.71
C ALA A 51 1.49 15.18 -12.21
N SER A 52 1.44 14.18 -11.34
CA SER A 52 1.12 12.79 -11.67
C SER A 52 -0.28 12.60 -12.26
N VAL A 53 -1.22 13.51 -11.99
CA VAL A 53 -2.57 13.45 -12.56
C VAL A 53 -2.55 13.52 -14.09
N ASN A 54 -1.77 14.44 -14.65
CA ASN A 54 -1.63 14.57 -16.11
C ASN A 54 -0.98 13.31 -16.71
N LEU A 55 -0.02 12.73 -16.00
CA LEU A 55 0.60 11.48 -16.40
C LEU A 55 -0.42 10.34 -16.45
N PHE A 56 -1.28 10.21 -15.43
CA PHE A 56 -2.32 9.19 -15.41
C PHE A 56 -3.36 9.38 -16.51
N GLU A 57 -3.79 10.62 -16.78
CA GLU A 57 -4.75 10.94 -17.83
C GLU A 57 -4.23 10.49 -19.21
N GLU A 58 -2.97 10.79 -19.54
CA GLU A 58 -2.39 10.38 -20.81
C GLU A 58 -2.03 8.89 -20.86
N ALA A 59 -1.43 8.33 -19.80
CA ALA A 59 -1.05 6.92 -19.76
C ALA A 59 -2.25 5.97 -19.82
N LEU A 60 -3.40 6.37 -19.27
CA LEU A 60 -4.61 5.55 -19.22
C LEU A 60 -5.64 5.93 -20.28
N LYS A 61 -5.36 6.88 -21.16
CA LYS A 61 -6.31 7.42 -22.16
C LYS A 61 -7.00 6.36 -23.01
N SER A 62 -6.25 5.33 -23.38
CA SER A 62 -6.72 4.18 -24.17
C SER A 62 -6.72 2.88 -23.35
N ASN A 63 -6.79 2.96 -22.03
CA ASN A 63 -6.83 1.78 -21.17
C ASN A 63 -8.16 1.04 -21.33
N GLU A 64 -8.09 -0.28 -21.48
CA GLU A 64 -9.23 -1.13 -21.75
C GLU A 64 -9.13 -2.46 -20.99
N LEU A 65 -10.28 -3.03 -20.62
CA LEU A 65 -10.42 -4.35 -20.01
C LEU A 65 -11.19 -5.28 -20.94
N SER A 66 -10.62 -6.45 -21.21
CA SER A 66 -11.34 -7.53 -21.89
C SER A 66 -12.06 -8.39 -20.84
N TYR A 67 -13.40 -8.38 -20.89
CA TYR A 67 -14.24 -9.19 -20.01
C TYR A 67 -15.34 -9.86 -20.83
N ASN A 68 -15.42 -11.20 -20.76
CA ASN A 68 -16.38 -12.01 -21.52
C ASN A 68 -16.39 -11.70 -23.03
N GLY A 69 -15.22 -11.49 -23.64
CA GLY A 69 -15.08 -11.17 -25.06
C GLY A 69 -15.54 -9.76 -25.45
N LYS A 70 -15.90 -8.91 -24.48
CA LYS A 70 -16.20 -7.50 -24.67
C LYS A 70 -15.03 -6.66 -24.18
N THR A 71 -14.74 -5.59 -24.91
CA THR A 71 -13.79 -4.57 -24.51
C THR A 71 -14.54 -3.47 -23.76
N VAL A 72 -14.08 -3.14 -22.56
CA VAL A 72 -14.63 -2.08 -21.71
C VAL A 72 -13.54 -1.00 -21.54
N PRO A 73 -13.76 0.24 -21.98
CA PRO A 73 -12.80 1.32 -21.74
C PRO A 73 -12.79 1.67 -20.25
N LEU A 74 -11.59 1.78 -19.68
CA LEU A 74 -11.35 2.14 -18.28
C LEU A 74 -10.28 3.24 -18.17
N PRO A 75 -10.52 4.43 -18.75
CA PRO A 75 -9.57 5.53 -18.66
C PRO A 75 -9.49 6.07 -17.23
N PHE A 76 -8.49 6.92 -16.98
CA PHE A 76 -8.42 7.67 -15.73
C PHE A 76 -9.71 8.49 -15.51
N ASN A 77 -10.33 8.32 -14.34
CA ASN A 77 -11.60 8.95 -14.02
C ASN A 77 -11.42 10.23 -13.16
N SER A 78 -11.37 11.39 -13.83
CA SER A 78 -11.21 12.69 -13.16
C SER A 78 -12.42 13.06 -12.27
N ALA A 79 -13.61 12.47 -12.51
CA ALA A 79 -14.78 12.69 -11.65
C ALA A 79 -14.61 12.01 -10.29
N ILE A 80 -14.06 10.78 -10.25
CA ILE A 80 -13.72 10.09 -9.01
C ILE A 80 -12.57 10.81 -8.30
N LEU A 81 -11.55 11.27 -9.04
CA LEU A 81 -10.47 12.08 -8.46
C LEU A 81 -11.02 13.33 -7.75
N LYS A 82 -11.95 14.05 -8.38
CA LYS A 82 -12.58 15.22 -7.77
C LYS A 82 -13.35 14.87 -6.50
N TRP A 83 -14.02 13.72 -6.46
CA TRP A 83 -14.69 13.25 -5.25
C TRP A 83 -13.69 12.90 -4.15
N ALA A 84 -12.62 12.18 -4.49
CA ALA A 84 -11.55 11.82 -3.56
C ALA A 84 -10.84 13.07 -2.97
N ALA A 85 -10.67 14.13 -3.76
CA ALA A 85 -10.16 15.42 -3.26
C ALA A 85 -11.09 16.03 -2.19
N GLY A 86 -12.41 15.92 -2.37
CA GLY A 86 -13.38 16.32 -1.35
C GLY A 86 -13.29 15.48 -0.07
N THR A 87 -13.16 14.15 -0.20
CA THR A 87 -12.90 13.26 0.95
C THR A 87 -11.62 13.67 1.69
N ARG A 88 -10.54 13.93 0.94
CA ARG A 88 -9.25 14.35 1.47
C ARG A 88 -9.33 15.68 2.24
N GLU A 89 -10.05 16.66 1.71
CA GLU A 89 -10.25 17.96 2.36
C GLU A 89 -10.92 17.78 3.74
N ILE A 90 -11.94 16.91 3.82
CA ILE A 90 -12.64 16.61 5.08
C ILE A 90 -11.67 15.93 6.07
N ILE A 91 -10.92 14.91 5.63
CA ILE A 91 -9.95 14.20 6.47
C ILE A 91 -8.89 15.17 7.00
N ASN A 92 -8.31 16.02 6.15
CA ASN A 92 -7.26 16.97 6.53
C ASN A 92 -7.73 18.00 7.58
N LYS A 93 -9.03 18.29 7.66
CA LYS A 93 -9.64 19.21 8.62
C LYS A 93 -10.20 18.53 9.86
N THR A 94 -10.22 17.20 9.90
CA THR A 94 -10.82 16.44 10.99
C THR A 94 -9.96 16.53 12.25
N GLN A 95 -10.62 16.63 13.41
CA GLN A 95 -9.97 16.58 14.72
C GLN A 95 -10.61 15.49 15.56
N VAL A 96 -9.85 14.92 16.49
CA VAL A 96 -10.39 13.99 17.48
C VAL A 96 -11.33 14.76 18.42
N PRO A 97 -12.57 14.29 18.65
CA PRO A 97 -13.48 14.93 19.58
C PRO A 97 -12.91 14.99 21.00
N ASN A 98 -13.25 16.06 21.73
CA ASN A 98 -12.85 16.21 23.13
C ASN A 98 -13.30 15.00 23.97
N GLY A 99 -12.38 14.47 24.78
CA GLY A 99 -12.64 13.32 25.65
C GLY A 99 -12.46 11.96 24.98
N ILE A 100 -12.06 11.91 23.70
CA ILE A 100 -11.69 10.68 23.02
C ILE A 100 -10.16 10.58 22.92
N SER A 101 -9.62 9.44 23.31
CA SER A 101 -8.19 9.14 23.14
C SER A 101 -7.94 8.54 21.76
N PHE A 102 -6.94 9.07 21.06
CA PHE A 102 -6.47 8.53 19.80
C PHE A 102 -5.13 7.81 20.00
N TYR A 103 -4.97 6.66 19.36
CA TYR A 103 -3.75 5.86 19.39
C TYR A 103 -3.43 5.44 17.95
N ASN A 104 -2.14 5.43 17.58
CA ASN A 104 -1.71 5.03 16.25
C ASN A 104 -0.68 3.90 16.35
N ILE A 105 -0.98 2.76 15.70
CA ILE A 105 -0.03 1.68 15.47
C ILE A 105 0.26 1.65 13.97
N TYR A 106 1.53 1.62 13.60
CA TYR A 106 1.96 1.53 12.20
C TYR A 106 3.10 0.53 12.04
N GLY A 107 3.23 -0.03 10.83
CA GLY A 107 4.31 -0.96 10.52
C GLY A 107 5.59 -0.25 10.11
N THR A 108 6.72 -0.91 10.38
CA THR A 108 8.07 -0.44 10.11
C THR A 108 8.97 -1.62 9.74
N SER A 109 10.21 -1.33 9.33
CA SER A 109 11.28 -2.29 9.05
C SER A 109 11.04 -3.19 7.82
N PHE A 110 10.26 -2.70 6.85
CA PHE A 110 10.11 -3.31 5.53
C PHE A 110 10.38 -2.27 4.44
N ASP A 111 11.13 -2.69 3.41
CA ASP A 111 11.33 -1.91 2.20
C ASP A 111 9.97 -1.64 1.56
N THR A 112 9.60 -0.37 1.49
CA THR A 112 8.29 0.08 1.01
C THR A 112 8.47 0.94 -0.23
N PRO A 113 7.85 0.58 -1.37
CA PRO A 113 7.94 1.36 -2.60
C PRO A 113 7.60 2.84 -2.37
N PHE A 114 8.44 3.73 -2.88
CA PHE A 114 8.29 5.17 -2.66
C PHE A 114 8.27 5.95 -3.96
N ASP A 115 9.34 5.88 -4.74
CA ASP A 115 9.37 6.38 -6.11
C ASP A 115 9.25 5.21 -7.08
N VAL A 116 8.79 5.50 -8.30
CA VAL A 116 8.75 4.52 -9.39
C VAL A 116 9.32 5.13 -10.65
N CYS A 117 10.19 4.41 -11.35
CA CYS A 117 10.81 4.79 -12.60
C CYS A 117 10.38 3.85 -13.74
N TYR A 118 10.08 4.41 -14.89
CA TYR A 118 9.71 3.68 -16.11
C TYR A 118 10.67 3.98 -17.26
N GLY A 119 11.06 2.93 -18.00
CA GLY A 119 12.02 3.01 -19.09
C GLY A 119 13.47 3.14 -18.60
N SER A 120 14.39 3.37 -19.54
CA SER A 120 15.80 3.65 -19.27
C SER A 120 16.37 4.59 -20.33
N GLU A 121 17.57 5.11 -20.12
CA GLU A 121 18.27 5.92 -21.12
C GLU A 121 18.42 5.18 -22.48
N SER A 122 18.65 3.86 -22.42
CA SER A 122 18.77 3.00 -23.61
C SER A 122 17.44 2.50 -24.19
N SER A 123 16.36 2.57 -23.40
CA SER A 123 15.02 2.11 -23.78
C SER A 123 13.95 3.03 -23.19
N PRO A 124 13.83 4.28 -23.68
CA PRO A 124 12.88 5.25 -23.17
C PRO A 124 11.43 4.91 -23.58
N ILE A 125 10.49 5.45 -22.83
CA ILE A 125 9.05 5.44 -23.11
C ILE A 125 8.76 6.47 -24.21
N ASN A 126 8.19 6.01 -25.34
CA ASN A 126 7.85 6.90 -26.47
C ASN A 126 6.45 7.49 -26.30
N GLU A 127 5.48 6.63 -26.01
CA GLU A 127 4.10 7.00 -25.71
C GLU A 127 3.80 6.70 -24.24
N LEU A 128 3.17 7.63 -23.52
CA LEU A 128 2.91 7.46 -22.08
C LEU A 128 2.00 6.25 -21.79
N SER A 129 1.20 5.80 -22.75
CA SER A 129 0.41 4.56 -22.63
C SER A 129 1.26 3.29 -22.51
N GLU A 130 2.52 3.32 -22.97
CA GLU A 130 3.46 2.20 -22.82
C GLU A 130 3.81 1.95 -21.33
N ILE A 131 3.63 2.94 -20.44
CA ILE A 131 3.88 2.81 -19.00
C ILE A 131 3.12 1.61 -18.44
N CYS A 132 1.84 1.45 -18.79
CA CYS A 132 0.97 0.36 -18.34
C CYS A 132 1.46 -1.04 -18.74
N HIS A 133 2.36 -1.11 -19.72
CA HIS A 133 2.91 -2.34 -20.30
C HIS A 133 4.41 -2.50 -20.06
N SER A 134 5.03 -1.56 -19.35
CA SER A 134 6.44 -1.57 -19.01
C SER A 134 6.70 -2.14 -17.61
N ASN A 135 7.95 -2.49 -17.35
CA ASN A 135 8.37 -2.92 -16.01
C ASN A 135 8.81 -1.69 -15.19
N PRO A 136 8.21 -1.45 -14.03
CA PRO A 136 8.65 -0.40 -13.12
C PRO A 136 9.93 -0.80 -12.37
N GLU A 137 10.77 0.19 -12.10
CA GLU A 137 11.85 0.11 -11.09
C GLU A 137 11.46 0.99 -9.89
N TYR A 138 11.53 0.45 -8.67
CA TYR A 138 11.12 1.15 -7.47
C TYR A 138 12.33 1.58 -6.63
N SER A 139 12.24 2.77 -6.06
CA SER A 139 13.01 3.12 -4.87
C SER A 139 12.23 2.74 -3.61
N PHE A 140 12.92 2.58 -2.49
CA PHE A 140 12.31 2.12 -1.25
C PHE A 140 12.66 3.04 -0.08
N VAL A 141 11.70 3.16 0.84
CA VAL A 141 11.87 3.77 2.16
C VAL A 141 11.37 2.82 3.25
N ASP A 142 11.65 3.15 4.51
CA ASP A 142 11.12 2.38 5.64
C ASP A 142 9.58 2.49 5.72
N GLY A 143 8.93 1.36 6.00
CA GLY A 143 7.49 1.24 6.16
C GLY A 143 7.09 -0.21 6.45
N ASP A 144 5.87 -0.57 6.04
CA ASP A 144 5.29 -1.90 6.24
C ASP A 144 5.26 -2.76 4.96
N GLY A 145 5.99 -2.34 3.92
CA GLY A 145 5.99 -2.97 2.59
C GLY A 145 4.83 -2.52 1.70
N THR A 146 3.97 -1.61 2.17
CA THR A 146 2.91 -0.98 1.38
C THR A 146 2.76 0.51 1.66
N VAL A 147 2.74 0.91 2.94
CA VAL A 147 2.59 2.29 3.40
C VAL A 147 3.92 2.76 4.03
N PRO A 148 4.52 3.85 3.53
CA PRO A 148 5.72 4.43 4.14
C PRO A 148 5.49 4.85 5.58
N THR A 149 6.48 4.65 6.46
CA THR A 149 6.43 5.05 7.88
C THR A 149 6.03 6.52 8.05
N GLU A 150 6.52 7.41 7.18
CA GLU A 150 6.16 8.83 7.18
C GLU A 150 4.66 9.05 6.94
N SER A 151 4.09 8.39 5.92
CA SER A 151 2.66 8.47 5.60
C SER A 151 1.79 7.92 6.73
N SER A 152 2.23 6.86 7.41
CA SER A 152 1.47 6.27 8.52
C SER A 152 1.33 7.19 9.74
N LYS A 153 2.11 8.27 9.80
CA LYS A 153 2.05 9.31 10.84
C LYS A 153 1.41 10.60 10.36
N ALA A 154 1.04 10.68 9.08
CA ALA A 154 0.52 11.87 8.40
C ALA A 154 -0.98 12.11 8.64
N ASP A 155 -1.50 11.74 9.82
CA ASP A 155 -2.93 11.83 10.14
C ASP A 155 -3.36 13.21 10.66
N ASN A 156 -2.42 14.09 11.02
CA ASN A 156 -2.67 15.41 11.63
C ASN A 156 -3.48 15.36 12.94
N LEU A 157 -3.56 14.20 13.58
CA LEU A 157 -4.22 14.02 14.88
C LEU A 157 -3.19 14.06 16.01
N ASP A 158 -3.68 14.36 17.22
CA ASP A 158 -2.88 14.33 18.45
C ASP A 158 -3.11 13.01 19.20
N PRO A 159 -2.22 12.02 19.06
CA PRO A 159 -2.38 10.75 19.73
C PRO A 159 -1.85 10.79 21.14
N VAL A 160 -2.46 9.99 22.00
CA VAL A 160 -1.90 9.61 23.29
C VAL A 160 -0.58 8.86 23.10
N GLU A 161 -0.50 8.00 22.08
CA GLU A 161 0.70 7.23 21.77
C GLU A 161 0.79 6.86 20.27
N ARG A 162 2.00 6.88 19.72
CA ARG A 162 2.34 6.38 18.38
C ARG A 162 3.37 5.26 18.49
N ILE A 163 3.05 4.08 17.98
CA ILE A 163 3.93 2.91 18.09
C ILE A 163 4.23 2.35 16.70
N GLY A 164 5.51 2.33 16.35
CA GLY A 164 6.00 1.61 15.19
C GLY A 164 6.28 0.17 15.57
N VAL A 165 5.61 -0.79 14.93
CA VAL A 165 5.82 -2.22 15.13
C VAL A 165 6.52 -2.80 13.90
N ARG A 166 7.47 -3.69 14.12
CA ARG A 166 8.08 -4.43 13.01
C ARG A 166 7.07 -5.43 12.45
N GLY A 167 6.54 -5.15 11.27
CA GLY A 167 5.53 -6.00 10.64
C GLY A 167 5.16 -5.50 9.26
N SER A 168 4.85 -6.43 8.36
CA SER A 168 4.31 -6.07 7.05
C SER A 168 2.87 -5.57 7.17
N HIS A 169 2.38 -4.86 6.17
CA HIS A 169 1.06 -4.22 6.16
C HIS A 169 -0.06 -5.14 6.67
N ARG A 170 -0.12 -6.35 6.12
CA ARG A 170 -1.10 -7.38 6.55
C ARG A 170 -0.66 -8.15 7.79
N GLY A 171 0.66 -8.26 8.02
CA GLY A 171 1.24 -8.93 9.18
C GLY A 171 0.98 -8.19 10.49
N LEU A 172 0.66 -6.90 10.47
CA LEU A 172 0.27 -6.17 11.69
C LEU A 172 -1.00 -6.76 12.34
N LEU A 173 -1.93 -7.29 11.54
CA LEU A 173 -3.20 -7.82 12.03
C LEU A 173 -3.05 -9.09 12.89
N ASN A 174 -1.92 -9.81 12.75
CA ASN A 174 -1.62 -11.02 13.52
C ASN A 174 -0.30 -10.92 14.28
N ASN A 175 0.18 -9.70 14.53
CA ASN A 175 1.40 -9.45 15.28
C ASN A 175 1.12 -9.42 16.79
N ASP A 176 1.86 -10.23 17.55
CA ASP A 176 1.69 -10.34 19.01
C ASP A 176 1.97 -9.02 19.74
N GLU A 177 2.96 -8.23 19.31
CA GLU A 177 3.29 -6.93 19.88
C GLU A 177 2.14 -5.92 19.68
N VAL A 178 1.54 -5.89 18.48
CA VAL A 178 0.34 -5.09 18.20
C VAL A 178 -0.79 -5.46 19.17
N PHE A 179 -1.04 -6.76 19.35
CA PHE A 179 -2.08 -7.23 20.25
C PHE A 179 -1.80 -6.88 21.71
N GLU A 180 -0.54 -7.00 22.17
CA GLU A 180 -0.13 -6.60 23.52
C GLU A 180 -0.34 -5.09 23.76
N HIS A 181 -0.02 -4.22 22.79
CA HIS A 181 -0.32 -2.79 22.88
C HIS A 181 -1.80 -2.48 23.00
N ILE A 182 -2.64 -3.12 22.15
CA ILE A 182 -4.09 -2.96 22.20
C ILE A 182 -4.63 -3.42 23.56
N GLN A 183 -4.18 -4.55 24.09
CA GLN A 183 -4.58 -5.04 25.41
C GLN A 183 -4.22 -4.06 26.53
N ASN A 184 -3.04 -3.44 26.46
CA ASN A 184 -2.59 -2.44 27.42
C ASN A 184 -3.48 -1.19 27.40
N TRP A 185 -3.79 -0.66 26.22
CA TRP A 185 -4.66 0.51 26.09
C TRP A 185 -6.10 0.24 26.52
N LEU A 186 -6.59 -0.99 26.33
CA LEU A 186 -7.92 -1.41 26.80
C LEU A 186 -7.96 -1.83 28.28
N GLY A 187 -6.81 -1.89 28.96
CA GLY A 187 -6.72 -2.32 30.37
C GLY A 187 -7.05 -3.80 30.61
N VAL A 188 -6.98 -4.64 29.57
CA VAL A 188 -7.28 -6.08 29.61
C VAL A 188 -6.04 -6.96 29.60
N SER A 189 -4.86 -6.35 29.69
CA SER A 189 -3.59 -7.07 29.72
C SER A 189 -3.61 -8.18 30.77
N PRO A 190 -3.14 -9.38 30.43
CA PRO A 190 -3.13 -10.50 31.35
C PRO A 190 -2.44 -10.08 32.65
N LYS A 191 -3.21 -9.99 33.75
CA LYS A 191 -2.66 -9.81 35.08
C LYS A 191 -1.85 -11.07 35.39
N ASN A 192 -0.54 -11.00 35.12
CA ASN A 192 0.48 -12.02 35.31
C ASN A 192 0.61 -13.08 34.19
N LYS A 193 1.62 -12.92 33.32
CA LYS A 193 2.47 -14.07 32.91
C LYS A 193 3.33 -14.51 34.12
N LYS A 194 2.71 -14.79 35.28
CA LYS A 194 3.38 -15.59 36.32
C LYS A 194 3.40 -16.98 35.72
N HIS A 195 4.58 -17.42 35.30
CA HIS A 195 4.83 -18.84 35.03
C HIS A 195 4.30 -19.64 36.22
N SER A 196 3.08 -20.17 36.08
CA SER A 196 2.56 -21.17 37.00
C SER A 196 3.40 -22.39 36.76
N LYS A 197 4.42 -22.58 37.62
CA LYS A 197 5.14 -23.84 37.69
C LYS A 197 4.11 -24.94 37.95
N THR A 198 4.17 -25.94 37.08
CA THR A 198 3.63 -27.29 37.20
C THR A 198 2.10 -27.45 37.23
N SER A 199 1.57 -27.93 36.11
CA SER A 199 0.60 -29.03 36.12
C SER A 199 1.11 -30.09 35.15
N LYS A 200 1.67 -31.18 35.68
CA LYS A 200 1.89 -32.41 34.91
C LYS A 200 0.50 -32.94 34.57
N VAL A 201 0.04 -32.73 33.35
CA VAL A 201 -1.07 -33.50 32.79
C VAL A 201 -0.42 -34.68 32.07
N MET A 202 -0.72 -35.89 32.54
CA MET A 202 -0.33 -37.13 31.85
C MET A 202 -1.07 -37.20 30.52
N ASP A 203 -0.33 -37.24 29.42
CA ASP A 203 -0.88 -37.67 28.14
C ASP A 203 -1.25 -39.16 28.23
N VAL A 204 -2.55 -39.45 28.26
CA VAL A 204 -3.06 -40.79 28.04
C VAL A 204 -2.98 -41.04 26.54
N HIS A 205 -1.96 -41.79 26.12
CA HIS A 205 -1.87 -42.33 24.76
C HIS A 205 -3.12 -43.16 24.45
N PHE A 206 -4.00 -42.63 23.61
CA PHE A 206 -4.98 -43.45 22.90
C PHE A 206 -4.34 -43.97 21.62
N SER A 207 -3.85 -45.21 21.68
CA SER A 207 -3.48 -46.00 20.51
C SER A 207 -4.73 -46.21 19.66
N ARG A 208 -4.78 -45.64 18.45
CA ARG A 208 -5.75 -46.06 17.43
C ARG A 208 -5.33 -47.43 16.87
N PRO A 209 -6.25 -48.41 16.73
CA PRO A 209 -5.97 -49.59 15.94
C PRO A 209 -5.82 -49.19 14.47
N VAL A 210 -4.76 -49.66 13.85
CA VAL A 210 -4.61 -49.68 12.40
C VAL A 210 -5.46 -50.85 11.89
N GLU A 211 -6.53 -50.56 11.17
CA GLU A 211 -7.13 -51.55 10.27
C GLU A 211 -6.63 -51.25 8.85
N GLU A 212 -5.71 -52.09 8.39
CA GLU A 212 -5.40 -52.25 6.97
C GLU A 212 -6.65 -52.80 6.26
N LYS A 213 -7.14 -52.08 5.25
CA LYS A 213 -7.94 -52.69 4.19
C LYS A 213 -7.27 -52.46 2.85
N ASN A 214 -6.56 -53.51 2.43
CA ASN A 214 -6.32 -53.82 1.04
C ASN A 214 -7.64 -53.81 0.26
N CYS A 215 -7.71 -53.06 -0.83
CA CYS A 215 -8.56 -53.44 -1.95
C CYS A 215 -7.90 -53.05 -3.28
N SER A 216 -7.49 -54.09 -3.98
CA SER A 216 -7.08 -54.16 -5.38
C SER A 216 -8.33 -54.31 -6.26
N GLN A 217 -8.26 -53.80 -7.50
CA GLN A 217 -9.19 -53.99 -8.64
C GLN A 217 -10.55 -53.29 -8.46
N TYR A 218 -11.04 -52.41 -9.36
CA TYR A 218 -10.95 -52.33 -10.82
C TYR A 218 -10.80 -50.88 -11.30
#